data_AF-A0A3R6TSE9-F1
#
_entry.id   AF-A0A3R6TSE9-F1
#
_cell.length_a   1.000
_cell.length_b   1.000
_cell.length_c   1.000
_cell.angle_alpha   90.00
_cell.angle_beta   90.00
_cell.angle_gamma   90.00
#
_symmetry.space_group_name_H-M   'P 1'
#
loop_
_entity.id
_entity.type
_entity.pdbx_description
1 polymer ?
#
loop_
_entity_poly.entity_id
_entity_poly.type
_entity_poly.pdbx_seq_one_letter_code
_entity_poly.pdbx_strand_id
1 'polypeptide(L)'
;MQTFFSEITALCRNEQFLHSVMEKYHYDPEEYPNLKRLAGEMIPCLETEAGWQDREIQETFPGRDQSFLAVGITLGKGIDELQEKYLQNGFLTESYMIEVLSSELLLESYRAYTEWLVVHRDLHVARLHFLGGEISETSEQKISSLLRLANLPMLLQELALPVTCNAAYCMIPKKSVVFYAELTKDPFTKCAGICLGCGRRDCPNRMEEKENFPLRFADMTDRPLSYGYARIFSKNADENGR
;
A
#
# COMPACT_ATOMS: atom_id res chain seq x y z
N MET A 1 -11.80 12.23 8.67
CA MET A 1 -10.63 11.88 7.86
C MET A 1 -9.53 12.87 8.15
N GLN A 2 -8.35 12.37 8.52
CA GLN A 2 -7.16 13.18 8.71
C GLN A 2 -6.52 13.50 7.36
N THR A 3 -5.86 14.65 7.27
CA THR A 3 -5.12 15.04 6.08
C THR A 3 -4.06 14.00 5.74
N PHE A 4 -3.88 13.75 4.44
CA PHE A 4 -2.84 12.85 3.98
C PHE A 4 -1.43 13.36 4.35
N PHE A 5 -0.49 12.43 4.43
CA PHE A 5 0.92 12.69 4.73
C PHE A 5 1.53 13.56 3.63
N SER A 6 1.95 14.77 3.97
CA SER A 6 2.45 15.74 2.99
C SER A 6 3.76 15.28 2.35
N GLU A 7 4.56 14.53 3.09
CA GLU A 7 5.77 13.86 2.61
C GLU A 7 5.48 12.85 1.49
N ILE A 8 4.31 12.19 1.50
CA ILE A 8 3.92 11.24 0.45
C ILE A 8 3.52 11.99 -0.81
N THR A 9 2.72 13.05 -0.71
CA THR A 9 2.40 13.90 -1.88
C THR A 9 3.66 14.54 -2.47
N ALA A 10 4.65 14.88 -1.64
CA ALA A 10 5.93 15.42 -2.09
C ALA A 10 6.75 14.43 -2.94
N LEU A 11 6.55 13.12 -2.79
CA LEU A 11 7.23 12.10 -3.60
C LEU A 11 6.90 12.23 -5.09
N CYS A 12 5.72 12.72 -5.45
CA CYS A 12 5.37 13.01 -6.85
C CYS A 12 6.29 14.06 -7.50
N ARG A 13 7.05 14.83 -6.71
CA ARG A 13 8.05 15.80 -7.19
C ARG A 13 9.49 15.33 -6.96
N ASN A 14 9.69 14.21 -6.28
CA ASN A 14 11.00 13.70 -5.92
C ASN A 14 11.58 12.86 -7.07
N GLU A 15 12.63 13.36 -7.72
CA GLU A 15 13.21 12.69 -8.88
C GLU A 15 13.79 11.31 -8.53
N GLN A 16 14.40 11.15 -7.35
CA GLN A 16 14.94 9.87 -6.91
C GLN A 16 13.84 8.82 -6.74
N PHE A 17 12.69 9.20 -6.19
CA PHE A 17 11.53 8.33 -6.09
C PHE A 17 10.99 7.96 -7.48
N LEU A 18 10.83 8.93 -8.37
CA LEU A 18 10.33 8.64 -9.72
C LEU A 18 11.28 7.71 -10.50
N HIS A 19 12.59 7.88 -10.35
CA HIS A 19 13.59 6.99 -10.93
C HIS A 19 13.54 5.59 -10.31
N SER A 20 13.37 5.45 -8.99
CA SER A 20 13.26 4.12 -8.38
C SER A 20 12.02 3.37 -8.86
N VAL A 21 10.90 4.07 -9.08
CA VAL A 21 9.71 3.50 -9.72
C VAL A 21 10.01 3.07 -11.16
N MET A 22 10.72 3.89 -11.95
CA MET A 22 11.09 3.51 -13.31
C MET A 22 11.95 2.25 -13.35
N GLU A 23 12.95 2.16 -12.48
CA GLU A 23 13.84 1.00 -12.36
C GLU A 23 13.05 -0.26 -11.96
N LYS A 24 12.23 -0.16 -10.90
CA LYS A 24 11.44 -1.28 -10.37
C LYS A 24 10.50 -1.90 -11.39
N TYR A 25 9.91 -1.07 -12.24
CA TYR A 25 8.93 -1.48 -13.25
C TYR A 25 9.52 -1.56 -14.66
N HIS A 26 10.84 -1.40 -14.82
CA HIS A 26 11.56 -1.51 -16.09
C HIS A 26 11.02 -0.59 -17.20
N TYR A 27 10.84 0.69 -16.87
CA TYR A 27 10.53 1.72 -17.87
C TYR A 27 11.79 2.17 -18.59
N ASP A 28 11.66 2.47 -19.89
CA ASP A 28 12.75 3.08 -20.65
C ASP A 28 13.04 4.49 -20.10
N PRO A 29 14.31 4.94 -20.05
CA PRO A 29 14.65 6.30 -19.61
C PRO A 29 13.90 7.42 -20.35
N GLU A 30 13.52 7.17 -21.61
CA GLU A 30 12.73 8.09 -22.45
C GLU A 30 11.32 8.35 -21.92
N GLU A 31 10.78 7.46 -21.08
CA GLU A 31 9.46 7.59 -20.47
C GLU A 31 9.45 8.55 -19.26
N TYR A 32 10.63 8.95 -18.75
CA TYR A 32 10.75 9.78 -17.56
C TYR A 32 9.95 11.10 -17.65
N PRO A 33 9.99 11.87 -18.76
CA PRO A 33 9.18 13.09 -18.88
C PRO A 33 7.68 12.81 -18.76
N ASN A 34 7.21 11.67 -19.29
CA ASN A 34 5.80 11.29 -19.24
C ASN A 34 5.38 10.91 -17.81
N LEU A 35 6.19 10.06 -17.15
CA LEU A 35 5.97 9.65 -15.77
C LEU A 35 6.00 10.84 -14.81
N LYS A 36 6.96 11.77 -14.97
CA LYS A 36 7.05 13.01 -14.17
C LYS A 36 5.83 13.91 -14.36
N ARG A 37 5.33 14.04 -15.60
CA ARG A 37 4.11 14.80 -15.90
C ARG A 37 2.89 14.18 -15.21
N LEU A 38 2.70 12.86 -15.31
CA LEU A 38 1.58 12.16 -14.68
C LEU A 38 1.63 12.24 -13.15
N ALA A 39 2.82 12.08 -12.56
CA ALA A 39 3.01 12.30 -11.12
C ALA A 39 2.59 13.72 -10.71
N GLY A 40 2.89 14.73 -11.54
CA GLY A 40 2.41 16.10 -11.36
C GLY A 40 0.89 16.24 -11.41
N GLU A 41 0.22 15.53 -12.31
CA GLU A 41 -1.25 15.53 -12.44
C GLU A 41 -1.96 14.83 -11.28
N MET A 42 -1.32 13.85 -10.64
CA MET A 42 -1.87 13.15 -9.47
C MET A 42 -1.95 14.03 -8.22
N ILE A 43 -1.09 15.05 -8.12
CA ILE A 43 -0.98 15.88 -6.90
C ILE A 43 -2.27 16.60 -6.51
N PRO A 44 -2.97 17.33 -7.40
CA PRO A 44 -4.25 17.93 -7.02
C PRO A 44 -5.29 16.90 -6.58
N CYS A 45 -5.27 15.68 -7.14
CA CYS A 45 -6.14 14.60 -6.68
C CYS A 45 -5.81 14.20 -5.23
N LEU A 46 -4.52 14.00 -4.93
CA LEU A 46 -4.04 13.64 -3.59
C LEU A 46 -4.33 14.73 -2.57
N GLU A 47 -4.04 16.00 -2.90
CA GLU A 47 -4.25 17.14 -2.00
C GLU A 47 -5.74 17.36 -1.65
N THR A 48 -6.65 16.96 -2.55
CA THR A 48 -8.09 17.15 -2.36
C THR A 48 -8.74 16.00 -1.60
N GLU A 49 -8.35 14.76 -1.88
CA GLU A 49 -9.15 13.59 -1.50
C GLU A 49 -8.37 12.50 -0.75
N ALA A 50 -7.03 12.50 -0.81
CA ALA A 50 -6.28 11.51 -0.06
C ALA A 50 -6.38 11.77 1.44
N GLY A 51 -6.29 10.71 2.22
CA GLY A 51 -6.37 10.81 3.66
C GLY A 51 -6.34 9.46 4.34
N TRP A 52 -6.38 9.51 5.66
CA TRP A 52 -6.38 8.33 6.49
C TRP A 52 -7.23 8.53 7.74
N GLN A 53 -7.56 7.43 8.39
CA GLN A 53 -8.18 7.42 9.70
C GLN A 53 -7.72 6.17 10.44
N ASP A 54 -7.55 6.29 11.76
CA ASP A 54 -7.46 5.14 12.64
C ASP A 54 -8.48 5.23 13.78
N ARG A 55 -8.70 4.08 14.41
CA ARG A 55 -9.60 3.94 15.56
C ARG A 55 -9.12 2.81 16.46
N GLU A 56 -9.17 3.04 17.77
CA GLU A 56 -8.98 1.97 18.74
C GLU A 56 -10.11 0.96 18.64
N ILE A 57 -9.73 -0.32 18.57
CA ILE A 57 -10.67 -1.42 18.72
C ILE A 57 -10.52 -2.00 20.12
N GLN A 58 -11.63 -2.17 20.84
CA GLN A 58 -11.65 -2.76 22.18
C GLN A 58 -11.52 -4.30 22.10
N GLU A 59 -10.54 -4.78 21.35
CA GLU A 59 -10.16 -6.18 21.31
C GLU A 59 -8.73 -6.33 21.82
N THR A 60 -8.60 -7.05 22.95
CA THR A 60 -7.31 -7.47 23.48
C THR A 60 -7.06 -8.93 23.08
N PHE A 61 -5.85 -9.20 22.61
CA PHE A 61 -5.44 -10.56 22.27
C PHE A 61 -5.35 -11.36 23.58
N PRO A 62 -5.97 -12.56 23.68
CA PRO A 62 -5.87 -13.35 24.91
C PRO A 62 -4.40 -13.60 25.27
N GLY A 63 -3.95 -13.06 26.41
CA GLY A 63 -2.57 -13.22 26.89
C GLY A 63 -1.57 -12.17 26.40
N ARG A 64 -2.00 -11.10 25.73
CA ARG A 64 -1.11 -9.96 25.38
C ARG A 64 -1.72 -8.63 25.82
N ASP A 65 -0.94 -7.79 26.49
CA ASP A 65 -1.24 -6.38 26.78
C ASP A 65 -1.05 -5.47 25.54
N GLN A 66 -1.34 -5.98 24.35
CA GLN A 66 -1.15 -5.28 23.08
C GLN A 66 -2.47 -4.67 22.61
N SER A 67 -2.42 -3.38 22.26
CA SER A 67 -3.54 -2.64 21.70
C SER A 67 -3.56 -2.75 20.18
N PHE A 68 -4.76 -2.56 19.60
CA PHE A 68 -4.97 -2.62 18.16
C PHE A 68 -5.61 -1.34 17.67
N LEU A 69 -5.18 -0.93 16.49
CA LEU A 69 -5.83 0.12 15.72
C LEU A 69 -6.40 -0.48 14.45
N ALA A 70 -7.69 -0.27 14.22
CA ALA A 70 -8.22 -0.30 12.87
C ALA A 70 -7.68 0.93 12.13
N VAL A 71 -7.16 0.74 10.93
CA VAL A 71 -6.57 1.81 10.12
C VAL A 71 -7.09 1.69 8.71
N GLY A 72 -7.43 2.82 8.11
CA GLY A 72 -7.66 2.90 6.68
C GLY A 72 -6.99 4.11 6.06
N ILE A 73 -6.49 3.90 4.84
CA ILE A 73 -5.75 4.90 4.05
C ILE A 73 -6.33 4.87 2.64
N THR A 74 -6.55 6.04 2.03
CA THR A 74 -7.02 6.16 0.65
C THR A 74 -6.29 7.27 -0.08
N LEU A 75 -6.05 7.08 -1.38
CA LEU A 75 -5.55 8.13 -2.27
C LEU A 75 -6.67 8.94 -2.94
N GLY A 76 -7.94 8.61 -2.66
CA GLY A 76 -9.10 9.31 -3.20
C GLY A 76 -9.56 8.81 -4.57
N LYS A 77 -10.78 9.18 -4.96
CA LYS A 77 -11.39 8.80 -6.24
C LYS A 77 -10.80 9.57 -7.42
N GLY A 78 -10.19 10.72 -7.19
CA GLY A 78 -9.55 11.53 -8.22
C GLY A 78 -8.43 10.77 -8.93
N ILE A 79 -7.74 9.85 -8.24
CA ILE A 79 -6.75 8.96 -8.86
C ILE A 79 -7.43 7.94 -9.78
N ASP A 80 -8.56 7.37 -9.35
CA ASP A 80 -9.34 6.43 -10.18
C ASP A 80 -9.90 7.15 -11.43
N GLU A 81 -10.45 8.35 -11.26
CA GLU A 81 -10.98 9.19 -12.34
C GLU A 81 -9.87 9.59 -13.32
N LEU A 82 -8.67 9.95 -12.82
CA LEU A 82 -7.51 10.27 -13.65
C LEU A 82 -7.06 9.06 -14.46
N GLN A 83 -6.89 7.90 -13.83
CA GLN A 83 -6.55 6.65 -14.50
C GLN A 83 -7.57 6.31 -15.59
N GLU A 84 -8.86 6.31 -15.24
CA GLU A 84 -9.96 5.96 -16.14
C GLU A 84 -10.02 6.92 -17.34
N LYS A 85 -9.75 8.21 -17.13
CA LYS A 85 -9.66 9.20 -18.22
C LYS A 85 -8.58 8.83 -19.24
N TYR A 86 -7.39 8.40 -18.81
CA TYR A 86 -6.35 7.96 -19.75
C TYR A 86 -6.75 6.67 -20.46
N LEU A 87 -7.31 5.72 -19.71
CA LEU A 87 -7.78 4.44 -20.26
C LEU A 87 -8.84 4.63 -21.37
N GLN A 88 -9.86 5.47 -21.12
CA GLN A 88 -10.95 5.74 -22.07
C GLN A 88 -10.48 6.44 -23.34
N ASN A 89 -9.39 7.20 -23.26
CA ASN A 89 -8.79 7.88 -24.41
C ASN A 89 -7.75 7.01 -25.15
N GLY A 90 -7.58 5.74 -24.77
CA GLY A 90 -6.66 4.80 -25.40
C GLY A 90 -5.21 4.92 -24.95
N PHE A 91 -4.93 5.74 -23.93
CA PHE A 91 -3.59 5.94 -23.36
C PHE A 91 -3.28 4.88 -22.30
N LEU A 92 -3.08 3.64 -22.76
CA LEU A 92 -2.89 2.47 -21.90
C LEU A 92 -1.60 2.56 -21.07
N THR A 93 -0.52 3.06 -21.66
CA THR A 93 0.77 3.26 -20.98
C THR A 93 0.63 4.24 -19.83
N GLU A 94 0.02 5.40 -20.06
CA GLU A 94 -0.18 6.45 -19.06
C GLU A 94 -1.12 5.99 -17.94
N SER A 95 -2.20 5.28 -18.29
CA SER A 95 -3.10 4.66 -17.31
C SER A 95 -2.35 3.67 -16.41
N TYR A 96 -1.43 2.89 -16.98
CA TYR A 96 -0.59 1.95 -16.24
C TYR A 96 0.47 2.67 -15.38
N MET A 97 1.04 3.79 -15.86
CA MET A 97 1.94 4.62 -15.05
C MET A 97 1.24 5.18 -13.82
N ILE A 98 -0.01 5.66 -13.96
CA ILE A 98 -0.83 6.12 -12.82
C ILE A 98 -1.08 4.96 -11.84
N GLU A 99 -1.41 3.77 -12.35
CA GLU A 99 -1.61 2.57 -11.53
C GLU A 99 -0.37 2.24 -10.69
N VAL A 100 0.80 2.28 -11.31
CA VAL A 100 2.09 1.99 -10.67
C VAL A 100 2.45 3.06 -9.65
N LEU A 101 2.43 4.34 -10.04
CA LEU A 101 2.75 5.45 -9.14
C LEU A 101 1.84 5.44 -7.91
N SER A 102 0.54 5.27 -8.10
CA SER A 102 -0.42 5.23 -7.00
C SER A 102 -0.22 4.02 -6.09
N SER A 103 0.20 2.86 -6.61
CA SER A 103 0.56 1.71 -5.78
C SER A 103 1.78 1.99 -4.90
N GLU A 104 2.82 2.62 -5.45
CA GLU A 104 4.03 2.94 -4.70
C GLU A 104 3.76 4.03 -3.65
N LEU A 105 2.96 5.05 -3.96
CA LEU A 105 2.53 6.05 -2.98
C LEU A 105 1.71 5.44 -1.84
N LEU A 106 0.80 4.50 -2.16
CA LEU A 106 0.04 3.80 -1.14
C LEU A 106 0.95 2.92 -0.28
N LEU A 107 1.97 2.27 -0.85
CA LEU A 107 2.95 1.49 -0.09
C LEU A 107 3.79 2.38 0.85
N GLU A 108 4.22 3.54 0.36
CA GLU A 108 4.95 4.54 1.15
C GLU A 108 4.10 5.10 2.31
N SER A 109 2.78 5.19 2.12
CA SER A 109 1.86 5.67 3.16
C SER A 109 1.81 4.78 4.41
N TYR A 110 2.09 3.46 4.28
CA TYR A 110 2.23 2.59 5.45
C TYR A 110 3.42 3.00 6.30
N ARG A 111 4.56 3.31 5.66
CA ARG A 111 5.75 3.80 6.37
C ARG A 111 5.42 5.09 7.09
N ALA A 112 4.87 6.08 6.39
CA ALA A 112 4.50 7.37 6.98
C ALA A 112 3.55 7.20 8.18
N TYR A 113 2.54 6.33 8.07
CA TYR A 113 1.65 6.03 9.19
C TYR A 113 2.38 5.39 10.38
N THR A 114 3.26 4.40 10.13
CA THR A 114 4.02 3.76 11.22
C THR A 114 4.98 4.74 11.91
N GLU A 115 5.61 5.64 11.17
CA GLU A 115 6.48 6.69 11.71
C GLU A 115 5.67 7.74 12.49
N TRP A 116 4.48 8.09 11.99
CA TRP A 116 3.56 8.99 12.66
C TRP A 116 3.15 8.44 14.04
N LEU A 117 2.85 7.14 14.15
CA LEU A 117 2.50 6.50 15.43
C LEU A 117 3.62 6.59 16.47
N VAL A 118 4.88 6.42 16.05
CA VAL A 118 6.04 6.54 16.94
C VAL A 118 6.13 7.97 17.49
N VAL A 119 6.02 8.97 16.60
CA VAL A 119 6.15 10.38 16.99
C VAL A 119 4.98 10.87 17.84
N HIS A 120 3.75 10.44 17.54
CA HIS A 120 2.54 11.04 18.13
C HIS A 120 1.91 10.22 19.25
N ARG A 121 2.20 8.91 19.31
CA ARG A 121 1.61 8.02 20.32
C ARG A 121 2.63 7.20 21.11
N ASP A 122 3.93 7.34 20.83
CA ASP A 122 5.01 6.56 21.47
C ASP A 122 4.75 5.04 21.36
N LEU A 123 4.25 4.63 20.19
CA LEU A 123 3.86 3.26 19.89
C LEU A 123 4.48 2.80 18.58
N HIS A 124 4.87 1.53 18.55
CA HIS A 124 5.43 0.87 17.39
C HIS A 124 4.43 -0.13 16.82
N VAL A 125 4.41 -0.26 15.50
CA VAL A 125 3.63 -1.32 14.84
C VAL A 125 4.46 -2.60 14.85
N ALA A 126 3.96 -3.63 15.52
CA ALA A 126 4.56 -4.96 15.52
C ALA A 126 4.15 -5.76 14.28
N ARG A 127 2.87 -5.67 13.87
CA ARG A 127 2.35 -6.42 12.71
C ARG A 127 1.16 -5.71 12.08
N LEU A 128 1.02 -5.88 10.77
CA LEU A 128 -0.17 -5.49 10.02
C LEU A 128 -0.99 -6.72 9.67
N HIS A 129 -2.29 -6.66 9.98
CA HIS A 129 -3.24 -7.73 9.71
C HIS A 129 -4.30 -7.25 8.71
N PHE A 130 -4.43 -7.97 7.60
CA PHE A 130 -5.36 -7.61 6.52
C PHE A 130 -6.58 -8.52 6.51
N LEU A 131 -7.73 -7.95 6.10
CA LEU A 131 -8.94 -8.73 5.89
C LEU A 131 -8.73 -9.71 4.73
N GLY A 132 -9.27 -10.92 4.87
CA GLY A 132 -9.02 -12.05 3.98
C GLY A 132 -7.69 -12.78 4.23
N GLY A 133 -6.88 -12.33 5.21
CA GLY A 133 -5.62 -12.99 5.56
C GLY A 133 -5.83 -14.27 6.38
N GLU A 134 -5.04 -15.30 6.07
CA GLU A 134 -4.94 -16.52 6.88
C GLU A 134 -3.97 -16.29 8.05
N ILE A 135 -4.45 -16.48 9.28
CA ILE A 135 -3.60 -16.57 10.47
C ILE A 135 -3.35 -18.06 10.73
N SER A 136 -2.11 -18.45 11.05
CA SER A 136 -1.77 -19.83 11.41
C SER A 136 -2.68 -20.33 12.54
N GLU A 137 -3.25 -21.53 12.36
CA GLU A 137 -4.26 -22.16 13.23
C GLU A 137 -3.85 -22.31 14.71
N THR A 138 -2.57 -22.17 15.02
CA THR A 138 -2.06 -22.17 16.37
C THR A 138 -2.25 -20.79 17.02
N SER A 139 -3.35 -20.68 17.78
CA SER A 139 -3.55 -19.83 18.98
C SER A 139 -4.52 -18.64 18.96
N GLU A 140 -5.11 -18.19 17.84
CA GLU A 140 -5.86 -16.92 17.86
C GLU A 140 -7.22 -16.91 17.12
N GLN A 141 -8.15 -17.75 17.58
CA GLN A 141 -9.52 -17.90 17.02
C GLN A 141 -10.32 -16.58 16.95
N LYS A 142 -10.09 -15.62 17.86
CA LYS A 142 -10.80 -14.34 17.88
C LYS A 142 -10.44 -13.43 16.71
N ILE A 143 -9.15 -13.34 16.36
CA ILE A 143 -8.68 -12.47 15.27
C ILE A 143 -9.11 -13.02 13.91
N SER A 144 -9.08 -14.34 13.75
CA SER A 144 -9.55 -14.98 12.51
C SER A 144 -11.00 -14.58 12.19
N SER A 145 -11.83 -14.34 13.21
CA SER A 145 -13.19 -13.84 13.00
C SER A 145 -13.23 -12.38 12.54
N LEU A 146 -12.35 -11.52 13.08
CA LEU A 146 -12.20 -10.12 12.68
C LEU A 146 -11.66 -9.94 11.25
N LEU A 147 -10.71 -10.78 10.84
CA LEU A 147 -10.08 -10.70 9.52
C LEU A 147 -10.95 -11.29 8.41
N ARG A 148 -12.19 -11.72 8.68
CA ARG A 148 -13.08 -12.15 7.61
C ARG A 148 -13.35 -10.98 6.67
N LEU A 149 -13.20 -11.22 5.37
CA LEU A 149 -13.45 -10.21 4.34
C LEU A 149 -14.88 -9.65 4.42
N ALA A 150 -15.84 -10.46 4.88
CA ALA A 150 -17.22 -10.05 5.12
C ALA A 150 -17.38 -8.88 6.12
N ASN A 151 -16.38 -8.63 6.97
CA ASN A 151 -16.41 -7.53 7.94
C ASN A 151 -15.99 -6.18 7.34
N LEU A 152 -15.44 -6.17 6.11
CA LEU A 152 -14.95 -4.95 5.47
C LEU A 152 -15.97 -3.79 5.45
N PRO A 153 -17.26 -4.00 5.09
CA PRO A 153 -18.23 -2.90 5.06
C PRO A 153 -18.45 -2.25 6.42
N MET A 154 -18.50 -3.07 7.49
CA MET A 154 -18.66 -2.60 8.87
C MET A 154 -17.43 -1.80 9.29
N LEU A 155 -16.24 -2.31 9.03
CA LEU A 155 -14.99 -1.66 9.38
C LEU A 155 -14.82 -0.30 8.68
N LEU A 156 -15.18 -0.23 7.39
CA LEU A 156 -15.19 1.02 6.62
C LEU A 156 -16.13 2.06 7.25
N GLN A 157 -17.33 1.62 7.68
CA GLN A 157 -18.29 2.48 8.38
C GLN A 157 -17.73 2.97 9.72
N GLU A 158 -17.10 2.09 10.50
CA GLU A 158 -16.52 2.41 11.81
C GLU A 158 -15.35 3.38 11.73
N LEU A 159 -14.55 3.28 10.67
CA LEU A 159 -13.46 4.20 10.36
C LEU A 159 -13.97 5.54 9.81
N ALA A 160 -15.25 5.65 9.41
CA ALA A 160 -15.80 6.87 8.82
C ALA A 160 -14.93 7.45 7.68
N LEU A 161 -14.29 6.56 6.90
CA LEU A 161 -13.54 6.92 5.71
C LEU A 161 -14.50 7.05 4.51
N PRO A 162 -14.21 7.93 3.53
CA PRO A 162 -15.00 8.03 2.30
C PRO A 162 -14.67 6.88 1.33
N VAL A 163 -14.63 5.65 1.85
CA VAL A 163 -14.30 4.42 1.13
C VAL A 163 -15.46 3.46 1.32
N THR A 164 -15.94 2.91 0.22
CA THR A 164 -16.98 1.87 0.19
C THR A 164 -16.42 0.59 -0.43
N CYS A 165 -17.20 -0.47 -0.50
CA CYS A 165 -16.83 -1.65 -1.27
C CYS A 165 -18.01 -2.21 -2.06
N ASN A 166 -17.72 -2.87 -3.18
CA ASN A 166 -18.74 -3.56 -3.97
C ASN A 166 -19.11 -4.93 -3.38
N ALA A 167 -19.98 -5.68 -4.05
CA ALA A 167 -20.42 -7.02 -3.61
C ALA A 167 -19.28 -8.07 -3.55
N ALA A 168 -18.17 -7.83 -4.25
CA ALA A 168 -16.97 -8.66 -4.19
C ALA A 168 -15.94 -8.15 -3.17
N TYR A 169 -16.31 -7.18 -2.32
CA TYR A 169 -15.45 -6.53 -1.33
C TYR A 169 -14.26 -5.77 -1.92
N CYS A 170 -14.31 -5.39 -3.21
CA CYS A 170 -13.33 -4.48 -3.78
C CYS A 170 -13.62 -3.06 -3.29
N MET A 171 -12.60 -2.39 -2.75
CA MET A 171 -12.72 -1.02 -2.22
C MET A 171 -12.85 0.01 -3.34
N ILE A 172 -13.62 1.06 -3.05
CA ILE A 172 -13.86 2.21 -3.92
C ILE A 172 -13.72 3.46 -3.02
N PRO A 173 -12.69 4.31 -3.22
CA PRO A 173 -11.71 4.30 -4.31
C PRO A 173 -10.79 3.07 -4.34
N LYS A 174 -10.29 2.70 -5.53
CA LYS A 174 -9.49 1.49 -5.75
C LYS A 174 -8.16 1.53 -4.98
N LYS A 175 -7.54 2.71 -4.92
CA LYS A 175 -6.28 2.96 -4.19
C LYS A 175 -6.54 3.24 -2.71
N SER A 176 -7.19 2.28 -2.07
CA SER A 176 -7.50 2.30 -0.65
C SER A 176 -7.06 1.00 0.01
N VAL A 177 -6.77 1.08 1.30
CA VAL A 177 -6.48 -0.09 2.11
C VAL A 177 -7.03 0.06 3.51
N VAL A 178 -7.40 -1.07 4.11
CA VAL A 178 -7.82 -1.18 5.50
C VAL A 178 -7.11 -2.37 6.13
N PHE A 179 -6.60 -2.16 7.34
CA PHE A 179 -5.87 -3.17 8.10
C PHE A 179 -6.01 -2.93 9.60
N TYR A 180 -5.65 -3.94 10.40
CA TYR A 180 -5.46 -3.81 11.83
C TYR A 180 -3.96 -3.75 12.14
N ALA A 181 -3.53 -2.70 12.84
CA ALA A 181 -2.18 -2.55 13.34
C ALA A 181 -2.07 -3.10 14.76
N GLU A 182 -1.25 -4.13 14.93
CA GLU A 182 -0.82 -4.64 16.24
C GLU A 182 0.23 -3.72 16.81
N LEU A 183 0.00 -3.18 18.01
CA LEU A 183 0.87 -2.20 18.62
C LEU A 183 1.73 -2.80 19.72
N THR A 184 2.90 -2.20 19.92
CA THR A 184 3.83 -2.53 20.99
C THR A 184 4.53 -1.29 21.51
N LYS A 185 4.94 -1.33 22.78
CA LYS A 185 5.80 -0.31 23.40
C LYS A 185 7.29 -0.62 23.23
N ASP A 186 7.63 -1.80 22.72
CA ASP A 186 9.02 -2.18 22.48
C ASP A 186 9.55 -1.50 21.21
N PRO A 187 10.52 -0.57 21.32
CA PRO A 187 11.08 0.12 20.16
C PRO A 187 11.95 -0.78 19.26
N PHE A 188 12.34 -1.95 19.75
CA PHE A 188 13.10 -2.93 18.98
C PHE A 188 12.20 -3.80 18.11
N THR A 189 10.92 -3.92 18.47
CA THR A 189 9.93 -4.61 17.65
C THR A 189 9.49 -3.69 16.52
N LYS A 190 9.79 -4.10 15.28
CA LYS A 190 9.37 -3.40 14.07
C LYS A 190 8.55 -4.31 13.18
N CYS A 191 7.51 -3.76 12.58
CA CYS A 191 6.75 -4.45 11.56
C CYS A 191 7.67 -4.87 10.43
N ALA A 192 7.76 -6.18 10.23
CA ALA A 192 8.67 -6.78 9.27
C ALA A 192 8.16 -6.71 7.81
N GLY A 193 7.08 -5.97 7.60
CA GLY A 193 6.48 -5.69 6.31
C GLY A 193 5.32 -6.60 5.91
N ILE A 194 4.54 -6.13 4.93
CA ILE A 194 3.32 -6.75 4.40
C ILE A 194 3.60 -8.17 3.89
N CYS A 195 4.70 -8.35 3.15
CA CYS A 195 5.00 -9.62 2.46
C CYS A 195 5.69 -10.68 3.35
N LEU A 196 6.23 -10.30 4.51
CA LEU A 196 6.88 -11.24 5.43
C LEU A 196 5.85 -12.02 6.26
N GLY A 197 4.79 -11.33 6.69
CA GLY A 197 3.70 -11.92 7.48
C GLY A 197 2.60 -12.60 6.65
N CYS A 198 2.76 -12.72 5.33
CA CYS A 198 1.75 -13.27 4.43
C CYS A 198 1.63 -14.80 4.58
N GLY A 199 0.44 -15.28 4.96
CA GLY A 199 0.15 -16.71 5.12
C GLY A 199 0.19 -17.52 3.82
N ARG A 200 0.13 -16.84 2.67
CA ARG A 200 0.14 -17.45 1.34
C ARG A 200 1.54 -17.90 0.93
N ARG A 201 1.83 -19.18 1.11
CA ARG A 201 3.16 -19.78 0.87
C ARG A 201 3.59 -19.76 -0.60
N ASP A 202 2.63 -19.73 -1.51
CA ASP A 202 2.78 -19.68 -2.97
C ASP A 202 2.87 -18.24 -3.52
N CYS A 203 2.88 -17.21 -2.65
CA CYS A 203 2.95 -15.83 -3.12
C CYS A 203 4.33 -15.55 -3.75
N PRO A 204 4.41 -15.08 -5.02
CA PRO A 204 5.68 -14.80 -5.70
C PRO A 204 6.43 -13.62 -5.05
N ASN A 205 5.71 -12.76 -4.33
CA ASN A 205 6.27 -11.63 -3.59
C ASN A 205 6.58 -11.99 -2.13
N ARG A 206 6.35 -13.25 -1.70
CA ARG A 206 6.64 -13.69 -0.33
C ARG A 206 8.11 -13.45 -0.01
N MET A 207 8.34 -12.94 1.20
CA MET A 207 9.67 -12.74 1.75
C MET A 207 9.92 -13.84 2.78
N GLU A 208 11.14 -14.36 2.84
CA GLU A 208 11.57 -15.24 3.93
C GLU A 208 12.27 -14.39 5.00
N GLU A 209 12.01 -14.69 6.27
CA GLU A 209 12.76 -14.12 7.39
C GLU A 209 14.22 -14.55 7.24
N LYS A 210 15.07 -13.66 6.72
CA LYS A 210 16.52 -13.86 6.84
C LYS A 210 16.87 -13.62 8.31
N GLU A 211 17.39 -14.65 8.99
CA GLU A 211 17.62 -14.72 10.43
C GLU A 211 18.44 -13.57 11.08
N ASN A 212 18.98 -12.62 10.31
CA ASN A 212 19.86 -11.58 10.82
C ASN A 212 19.35 -10.14 10.70
N PHE A 213 18.22 -9.84 10.05
CA PHE A 213 17.73 -8.45 9.99
C PHE A 213 16.20 -8.36 9.91
N PRO A 214 15.53 -7.56 10.77
CA PRO A 214 14.14 -7.22 10.55
C PRO A 214 14.02 -6.39 9.27
N LEU A 215 13.32 -6.93 8.28
CA LEU A 215 13.01 -6.25 7.03
C LEU A 215 12.22 -4.98 7.33
N ARG A 216 12.66 -3.85 6.77
CA ARG A 216 12.00 -2.55 6.90
C ARG A 216 11.05 -2.33 5.73
N PHE A 217 10.11 -1.38 5.87
CA PHE A 217 9.23 -1.01 4.74
C PHE A 217 10.00 -0.59 3.48
N ALA A 218 11.16 0.07 3.63
CA ALA A 218 12.06 0.39 2.52
C ALA A 218 12.54 -0.87 1.77
N ASP A 219 12.78 -1.97 2.48
CA ASP A 219 13.19 -3.23 1.86
C ASP A 219 12.08 -3.87 1.01
N MET A 220 10.82 -3.43 1.17
CA MET A 220 9.69 -3.85 0.33
C MET A 220 9.44 -2.93 -0.87
N THR A 221 9.72 -1.63 -0.74
CA THR A 221 9.53 -0.66 -1.84
C THR A 221 10.62 -0.83 -2.91
N ASP A 222 11.82 -1.25 -2.52
CA ASP A 222 13.00 -1.22 -3.38
C ASP A 222 13.26 -2.55 -4.12
N ARG A 223 12.35 -3.53 -4.04
CA ARG A 223 12.54 -4.83 -4.68
C ARG A 223 12.21 -4.78 -6.18
N PRO A 224 13.15 -5.14 -7.08
CA PRO A 224 12.87 -5.20 -8.51
C PRO A 224 11.87 -6.32 -8.81
N LEU A 225 10.92 -6.04 -9.70
CA LEU A 225 9.91 -7.01 -10.11
C LEU A 225 10.46 -7.90 -11.24
N SER A 226 10.05 -9.17 -11.30
CA SER A 226 10.42 -10.08 -12.41
C SER A 226 9.61 -9.86 -13.69
N TYR A 227 8.68 -8.91 -13.65
CA TYR A 227 7.82 -8.47 -14.74
C TYR A 227 7.68 -6.95 -14.66
N GLY A 228 7.40 -6.29 -15.79
CA GLY A 228 7.35 -4.84 -15.83
C GLY A 228 6.82 -4.31 -17.15
N TYR A 229 6.91 -2.99 -17.31
CA TYR A 229 6.42 -2.23 -18.45
C TYR A 229 6.85 -2.83 -19.79
N ALA A 230 8.15 -3.10 -19.98
CA ALA A 230 8.70 -3.67 -21.21
C ALA A 230 8.03 -5.01 -21.62
N ARG A 231 7.68 -5.84 -20.63
CA ARG A 231 7.03 -7.13 -20.85
C ARG A 231 5.53 -7.01 -21.13
N ILE A 232 4.84 -6.08 -20.45
CA ILE A 232 3.39 -5.88 -20.59
C ILE A 232 3.06 -5.27 -21.96
N PHE A 233 3.84 -4.29 -22.39
CA PHE A 233 3.63 -3.57 -23.65
C PHE A 233 4.46 -4.13 -24.81
N SER A 234 5.09 -5.30 -24.63
CA SER A 234 5.91 -5.98 -25.64
C SER A 234 6.92 -5.06 -26.34
N LYS A 235 7.59 -4.17 -25.58
CA LYS A 235 8.77 -3.47 -26.06
C LYS A 235 9.96 -4.44 -26.02
N ASN A 236 9.87 -5.53 -26.80
CA ASN A 236 11.07 -6.23 -27.22
C ASN A 236 11.69 -5.37 -28.30
N ALA A 237 12.97 -5.03 -28.12
CA ALA A 237 13.80 -4.51 -29.19
C ALA A 237 13.84 -5.55 -30.32
N ASP A 238 12.97 -5.41 -31.30
CA ASP A 238 13.24 -5.91 -32.64
C ASP A 238 14.31 -4.99 -33.24
N GLU A 239 15.58 -5.30 -32.97
CA GLU A 239 16.70 -4.97 -33.84
C GLU A 239 17.95 -5.77 -33.42
N ASN A 240 18.00 -7.02 -33.88
CA ASN A 240 19.15 -7.54 -34.62
C ASN A 240 18.74 -8.80 -35.37
N GLY A 241 18.07 -8.57 -36.49
CA GLY A 241 18.17 -9.47 -37.63
C GLY A 241 19.53 -9.28 -38.29
N ARG A 242 20.28 -10.39 -38.39
CA ARG A 242 21.60 -10.61 -39.01
C ARG A 242 22.82 -10.39 -38.13
#